data_AF-A0A8R1IEP9-F1
#
_entry.id   AF-A0A8R1IEP9-F1
#
_cell.length_a   1.000
_cell.length_b   1.000
_cell.length_c   1.000
_cell.angle_alpha   90.00
_cell.angle_beta   90.00
_cell.angle_gamma   90.00
#
_symmetry.space_group_name_H-M   'P 1'
#
loop_
_entity.id
_entity.type
_entity.pdbx_description
1 polymer ?
#
loop_
_entity_poly.entity_id
_entity_poly.type
_entity_poly.pdbx_seq_one_letter_code
_entity_poly.pdbx_strand_id
1 'polypeptide(L)'
;EKKEAALAAASKKTTEEQVEQTTDSTFKWKKVIKRKLKDNGGEMKIKKLKKAVLEEYSGDVDDFDAIFDEKLQKCGAVIDGKKASLAA
;
A
#
# COMPACT_ATOMS: atom_id res chain seq x y z
N GLU A 1 -16.66 31.50 -30.32
CA GLU A 1 -17.17 30.14 -30.07
C GLU A 1 -16.23 29.44 -29.10
N LYS A 2 -16.76 29.05 -27.93
CA LYS A 2 -16.94 27.67 -27.48
C LYS A 2 -15.65 26.97 -27.00
N LYS A 3 -15.64 26.77 -25.66
CA LYS A 3 -15.16 25.58 -24.93
C LYS A 3 -13.62 25.38 -24.91
N GLU A 4 -12.98 24.97 -23.83
CA GLU A 4 -13.39 24.13 -22.71
C GLU A 4 -12.39 24.31 -21.55
N ALA A 5 -12.90 24.24 -20.32
CA ALA A 5 -12.11 24.05 -19.12
C ALA A 5 -11.99 22.55 -18.82
N ALA A 6 -10.79 22.07 -18.48
CA ALA A 6 -10.56 20.83 -17.73
C ALA A 6 -9.09 20.88 -17.24
N LEU A 7 -8.80 21.35 -16.02
CA LEU A 7 -8.91 20.66 -14.73
C LEU A 7 -7.90 19.50 -14.56
N ALA A 8 -7.30 19.48 -13.36
CA ALA A 8 -6.59 18.38 -12.71
C ALA A 8 -5.12 18.11 -13.08
N ALA A 9 -4.24 18.81 -12.37
CA ALA A 9 -3.34 18.17 -11.40
C ALA A 9 -2.72 16.82 -11.85
N ALA A 10 -1.67 16.88 -12.66
CA ALA A 10 -0.63 15.85 -12.67
C ALA A 10 0.24 16.01 -11.41
N SER A 11 -0.39 15.82 -10.26
CA SER A 11 0.24 15.78 -8.95
C SER A 11 1.12 14.55 -8.88
N LYS A 12 2.42 14.80 -8.65
CA LYS A 12 3.38 13.88 -8.05
C LYS A 12 3.52 12.52 -8.74
N LYS A 13 4.41 12.51 -9.74
CA LYS A 13 5.27 11.36 -10.01
C LYS A 13 6.24 11.22 -8.83
N THR A 14 5.75 10.75 -7.67
CA THR A 14 6.62 10.32 -6.57
C THR A 14 7.24 9.01 -6.97
N THR A 15 8.35 9.13 -7.70
CA THR A 15 9.45 8.18 -7.70
C THR A 15 9.88 8.00 -6.25
N GLU A 16 9.31 7.01 -5.59
CA GLU A 16 9.87 6.47 -4.35
C GLU A 16 10.44 5.10 -4.68
N GLU A 17 11.56 5.16 -5.38
CA GLU A 17 12.57 4.10 -5.38
C GLU A 17 13.21 4.15 -3.99
N GLN A 18 12.54 3.56 -3.00
CA GLN A 18 13.22 3.09 -1.81
C GLN A 18 13.46 1.61 -2.02
N VAL A 19 14.71 1.33 -2.37
CA VAL A 19 15.36 0.04 -2.34
C VAL A 19 15.27 -0.47 -0.90
N GLU A 20 14.20 -1.20 -0.58
CA GLU A 20 14.11 -1.95 0.67
C GLU A 20 15.00 -3.19 0.50
N GLN A 21 16.23 -3.06 0.97
CA GLN A 21 17.17 -4.17 1.05
C GLN A 21 16.65 -5.22 2.04
N THR A 22 16.59 -6.46 1.54
CA THR A 22 16.86 -7.74 2.23
C THR A 22 16.09 -7.96 3.54
N THR A 23 14.96 -8.68 3.54
CA THR A 23 14.96 -10.10 3.93
C THR A 23 13.85 -10.98 3.30
N ASP A 24 13.20 -10.61 2.19
CA ASP A 24 12.18 -11.47 1.55
C ASP A 24 12.11 -11.23 0.02
N SER A 25 13.09 -11.74 -0.73
CA SER A 25 13.42 -11.30 -2.10
C SER A 25 12.38 -11.56 -3.19
N THR A 26 11.23 -12.18 -2.89
CA THR A 26 10.19 -12.47 -3.91
C THR A 26 8.94 -11.62 -3.73
N PHE A 27 8.46 -11.43 -2.50
CA PHE A 27 7.17 -10.80 -2.28
C PHE A 27 7.27 -9.27 -2.24
N LYS A 28 6.65 -8.61 -3.21
CA LYS A 28 6.70 -7.14 -3.37
C LYS A 28 5.75 -6.42 -2.41
N TRP A 29 5.96 -6.56 -1.10
CA TRP A 29 5.14 -5.99 0.00
C TRP A 29 4.64 -4.57 -0.27
N LYS A 30 5.55 -3.59 -0.45
CA LYS A 30 5.22 -2.18 -0.71
C LYS A 30 4.28 -2.01 -1.91
N LYS A 31 4.50 -2.78 -2.98
CA LYS A 31 3.67 -2.75 -4.20
C LYS A 31 2.30 -3.37 -3.97
N VAL A 32 2.22 -4.51 -3.29
CA VAL A 32 0.94 -5.19 -2.98
C VAL A 32 0.10 -4.31 -2.06
N ILE A 33 0.67 -3.80 -0.98
CA ILE A 33 0.01 -2.89 -0.04
C ILE A 33 -0.51 -1.64 -0.77
N LYS A 34 0.34 -0.95 -1.55
CA LYS A 34 -0.08 0.23 -2.35
C LYS A 34 -1.20 -0.13 -3.33
N ARG A 35 -1.10 -1.27 -4.02
CA ARG A 35 -2.11 -1.71 -4.99
C ARG A 35 -3.44 -1.98 -4.30
N LYS A 36 -3.45 -2.77 -3.22
CA LYS A 36 -4.68 -3.12 -2.48
C LYS A 36 -5.35 -1.87 -1.89
N LEU A 37 -4.58 -0.94 -1.34
CA LEU A 37 -5.14 0.34 -0.88
C LEU A 37 -5.72 1.16 -2.03
N LYS A 38 -5.02 1.28 -3.16
CA LYS A 38 -5.48 2.04 -4.33
C LYS A 38 -6.75 1.44 -4.97
N ASP A 39 -6.85 0.12 -5.07
CA ASP A 39 -8.04 -0.60 -5.55
C ASP A 39 -9.28 -0.31 -4.68
N ASN A 40 -9.07 -0.04 -3.39
CA ASN A 40 -10.14 0.26 -2.43
C ASN A 40 -10.41 1.76 -2.25
N GLY A 41 -9.95 2.61 -3.18
CA GLY A 41 -10.17 4.05 -3.11
C GLY A 41 -9.21 4.79 -2.19
N GLY A 42 -8.08 4.18 -1.84
CA GLY A 42 -7.03 4.76 -1.02
C GLY A 42 -7.09 4.38 0.46
N GLU A 43 -8.17 3.76 0.93
CA GLU A 43 -8.37 3.36 2.34
C GLU A 43 -8.99 1.94 2.41
N MET A 44 -8.47 1.08 3.29
CA MET A 44 -9.07 -0.23 3.58
C MET A 44 -8.88 -0.63 5.05
N LYS A 45 -9.83 -1.42 5.59
CA LYS A 45 -9.67 -2.05 6.92
C LYS A 45 -8.42 -2.93 6.94
N ILE A 46 -7.60 -2.79 7.98
CA ILE A 46 -6.36 -3.57 8.17
C ILE A 46 -6.66 -5.07 8.08
N LYS A 47 -7.74 -5.54 8.70
CA LYS A 47 -8.15 -6.95 8.66
C LYS A 47 -8.39 -7.48 7.23
N LYS A 48 -8.93 -6.65 6.33
CA LYS A 48 -9.12 -7.02 4.92
C LYS A 48 -7.84 -6.89 4.12
N LEU A 49 -7.04 -5.86 4.39
CA LEU A 49 -5.74 -5.68 3.77
C LEU A 49 -4.80 -6.84 4.11
N LYS A 50 -4.71 -7.21 5.40
CA LYS A 50 -4.00 -8.39 5.89
C LYS A 50 -4.44 -9.65 5.16
N LYS A 51 -5.74 -9.94 5.13
CA LYS A 51 -6.25 -11.12 4.40
C LYS A 51 -5.82 -11.12 2.94
N ALA A 52 -5.99 -9.99 2.24
CA ALA A 52 -5.68 -9.89 0.81
C ALA A 52 -4.17 -9.92 0.49
N VAL A 53 -3.31 -9.52 1.44
CA VAL A 53 -1.86 -9.62 1.32
C VAL A 53 -1.40 -11.03 1.70
N LEU A 54 -2.01 -11.63 2.73
CA LEU A 54 -1.76 -13.01 3.16
C LEU A 54 -2.12 -14.01 2.07
N GLU A 55 -3.21 -13.79 1.33
CA GLU A 55 -3.60 -14.62 0.19
C GLU A 55 -2.55 -14.63 -0.94
N GLU A 56 -1.74 -13.59 -1.07
CA GLU A 56 -0.62 -13.57 -2.04
C GLU A 56 0.74 -13.88 -1.37
N TYR A 57 0.82 -13.86 -0.05
CA TYR A 57 2.04 -14.13 0.70
C TYR A 57 2.16 -15.62 0.96
N SER A 58 3.20 -16.25 0.43
CA SER A 58 3.45 -17.68 0.59
C SER A 58 4.46 -18.02 1.69
N GLY A 59 4.77 -17.08 2.59
CA GLY A 59 5.69 -17.30 3.72
C GLY A 59 5.00 -17.72 5.01
N ASP A 60 5.77 -17.77 6.10
CA ASP A 60 5.28 -18.14 7.43
C ASP A 60 4.23 -17.17 7.96
N VAL A 61 3.12 -17.74 8.45
CA VAL A 61 1.94 -17.01 8.89
C VAL A 61 2.13 -16.43 10.31
N ASP A 62 2.98 -17.06 11.12
CA ASP A 62 3.27 -16.62 12.50
C ASP A 62 3.92 -15.22 12.53
N ASP A 63 4.91 -14.98 11.66
CA ASP A 63 5.57 -13.68 11.56
C ASP A 63 4.86 -12.71 10.58
N PHE A 64 3.91 -13.20 9.78
CA PHE A 64 3.23 -12.39 8.77
C PHE A 64 2.59 -11.14 9.37
N ASP A 65 1.91 -11.25 10.51
CA ASP A 65 1.19 -10.12 11.10
C ASP A 65 2.15 -8.99 11.53
N ALA A 66 3.32 -9.36 12.06
CA ALA A 66 4.37 -8.42 12.46
C ALA A 66 5.09 -7.82 11.25
N ILE A 67 5.45 -8.65 10.26
CA ILE A 67 6.07 -8.19 9.01
C ILE A 67 5.11 -7.27 8.27
N PHE A 68 3.82 -7.62 8.20
CA PHE A 68 2.80 -6.80 7.55
C PHE A 68 2.70 -5.43 8.20
N ASP A 69 2.64 -5.35 9.53
CA ASP A 69 2.52 -4.07 10.23
C ASP A 69 3.76 -3.20 10.00
N GLU A 70 4.96 -3.80 10.11
CA GLU A 70 6.23 -3.13 9.82
C GLU A 70 6.28 -2.61 8.38
N LYS A 71 5.93 -3.44 7.39
CA LYS A 71 5.93 -3.07 5.97
C LYS A 71 4.84 -2.06 5.66
N LEU A 72 3.69 -2.12 6.32
CA LEU A 72 2.60 -1.16 6.14
C LEU A 72 3.03 0.23 6.63
N GLN A 73 3.66 0.32 7.81
CA GLN A 73 4.23 1.57 8.32
C GLN A 73 5.38 2.08 7.45
N LYS A 74 6.32 1.20 7.03
CA LYS A 74 7.42 1.55 6.11
C LYS A 74 6.94 2.00 4.73
N CYS A 75 5.78 1.51 4.26
CA CYS A 75 5.18 1.92 3.01
C CYS A 75 4.61 3.35 3.04
N GLY A 76 4.59 4.00 4.21
CA GLY A 76 3.96 5.30 4.40
C GLY A 76 2.43 5.22 4.38
N ALA A 77 1.85 4.08 4.76
CA ALA A 77 0.42 4.00 4.98
C ALA A 77 0.09 4.64 6.34
N VAL A 78 -0.95 5.47 6.38
CA VAL A 78 -1.51 6.01 7.62
C VAL A 78 -2.41 4.95 8.25
N ILE A 79 -2.12 4.57 9.49
CA ILE A 79 -2.98 3.69 10.26
C ILE A 79 -3.92 4.55 11.11
N ASP A 80 -5.20 4.58 10.72
CA ASP A 80 -6.28 5.21 11.48
C ASP A 80 -7.09 4.13 12.21
N GLY A 81 -6.67 3.83 13.44
CA GLY A 81 -7.29 2.83 14.31
C GLY A 81 -7.32 1.42 13.68
N LYS A 82 -8.44 1.07 13.02
CA LYS A 82 -8.66 -0.24 12.37
C LYS A 82 -8.54 -0.20 10.85
N LYS A 83 -8.13 0.94 10.28
CA LYS A 83 -7.99 1.15 8.84
C LYS A 83 -6.58 1.58 8.50
N ALA A 84 -6.17 1.22 7.29
CA ALA A 84 -4.95 1.67 6.66
C ALA A 84 -5.31 2.49 5.43
N SER A 85 -4.65 3.61 5.24
CA SER A 85 -4.87 4.52 4.12
C SER A 85 -3.54 4.91 3.49
N LEU A 86 -3.52 5.16 2.18
CA LEU A 86 -2.36 5.77 1.53
C LEU A 86 -2.20 7.18 2.08
N ALA A 87 -1.07 7.50 2.72
CA ALA A 87 -0.74 8.89 3.01
C ALA A 87 -0.73 9.66 1.68
N ALA A 88 -1.49 10.76 1.63
CA ALA A 88 -1.57 11.64 0.46
C ALA A 88 -0.29 12.49 0.28
#